data_AF-A0A0D0I505-F1
#
_entry.id   AF-A0A0D0I505-F1
#
_cell.length_a   1.000
_cell.length_b   1.000
_cell.length_c   1.000
_cell.angle_alpha   90.00
_cell.angle_beta   90.00
_cell.angle_gamma   90.00
#
_symmetry.space_group_name_H-M   'P 1'
#
loop_
_entity.id
_entity.type
_entity.pdbx_description
1 polymer ?
#
loop_
_entity_poly.entity_id
_entity_poly.type
_entity_poly.pdbx_seq_one_letter_code
_entity_poly.pdbx_strand_id
1 'polypeptide(L)'
;MTMNIKTFILLAFLCSTAFSCKNKGEDTAVRTEDLKAKQLFQGIWVDSDEENVVFKVKGDTIYYPDSLSQPIKFAIYGDTLELKSANDSKYAILKQSAHIFEFKNSNGDIVKLIKGEDPSFELQFANKKPTSVNQNKTIKSDTILFCNNERYHSYIQVNPTTYKVFKTSYNDDGLEIESVYFDNTIHLGIFKQETKIFSKDFKKSDFTQYVPKDFLKQSVLSDLTASTSDNKGFHYIAELAIPDSYVSYMVNIVITTDGKISMNVTK
;
A
#
# COMPACT_ATOMS: atom_id res chain seq x y z
N MET A 1 14.95 -80.58 -6.44
CA MET A 1 14.68 -81.07 -7.80
C MET A 1 14.48 -79.87 -8.70
N THR A 2 15.33 -79.76 -9.70
CA THR A 2 15.58 -78.63 -10.62
C THR A 2 14.47 -78.42 -11.66
N MET A 3 14.16 -77.17 -12.03
CA MET A 3 14.43 -76.61 -13.37
C MET A 3 13.89 -75.17 -13.56
N ASN A 4 14.55 -74.45 -14.46
CA ASN A 4 14.57 -72.99 -14.62
C ASN A 4 13.76 -72.59 -15.88
N ILE A 5 12.76 -71.73 -15.75
CA ILE A 5 11.87 -71.24 -16.82
C ILE A 5 12.35 -69.84 -17.25
N LYS A 6 13.40 -69.78 -18.08
CA LYS A 6 13.85 -68.53 -18.72
C LYS A 6 13.68 -68.51 -20.24
N THR A 7 12.97 -69.48 -20.80
CA THR A 7 12.95 -69.67 -22.27
C THR A 7 11.56 -70.02 -22.81
N PHE A 8 10.51 -69.41 -22.28
CA PHE A 8 9.21 -69.49 -22.93
C PHE A 8 8.60 -68.10 -23.06
N ILE A 9 8.58 -67.64 -24.31
CA ILE A 9 7.70 -66.59 -24.83
C ILE A 9 8.22 -65.17 -24.61
N LEU A 10 9.46 -64.96 -25.06
CA LEU A 10 9.74 -63.82 -25.93
C LEU A 10 9.03 -64.08 -27.26
N LEU A 11 8.35 -63.07 -27.82
CA LEU A 11 7.81 -63.04 -29.20
C LEU A 11 6.41 -63.64 -29.45
N ALA A 12 5.38 -62.95 -28.95
CA ALA A 12 4.12 -62.85 -29.68
C ALA A 12 3.62 -61.39 -29.60
N PHE A 13 3.94 -60.61 -30.65
CA PHE A 13 3.08 -59.60 -31.30
C PHE A 13 2.31 -58.64 -30.35
N LEU A 14 2.75 -57.41 -30.09
CA LEU A 14 2.80 -56.26 -31.01
C LEU A 14 1.49 -56.04 -31.83
N CYS A 15 0.50 -55.36 -31.23
CA CYS A 15 -0.31 -54.31 -31.87
C CYS A 15 -1.43 -53.76 -30.96
N SER A 16 -1.78 -52.49 -31.18
CA SER A 16 -2.89 -51.68 -30.62
C SER A 16 -2.80 -51.27 -29.14
N THR A 17 -2.18 -50.12 -28.80
CA THR A 17 -2.63 -48.70 -28.92
C THR A 17 -3.36 -48.16 -27.69
N ALA A 18 -2.73 -47.14 -27.11
CA ALA A 18 -3.32 -45.99 -26.42
C ALA A 18 -4.24 -46.27 -25.21
N PHE A 19 -3.64 -46.47 -24.03
CA PHE A 19 -4.23 -45.93 -22.80
C PHE A 19 -3.52 -44.64 -22.42
N SER A 20 -4.21 -43.57 -22.82
CA SER A 20 -4.06 -42.17 -22.47
C SER A 20 -3.28 -41.89 -21.17
N CYS A 21 -2.27 -41.03 -21.28
CA CYS A 21 -1.79 -40.23 -20.17
C CYS A 21 -3.00 -39.56 -19.51
N LYS A 22 -3.36 -40.03 -18.31
CA LYS A 22 -4.25 -39.32 -17.42
C LYS A 22 -3.52 -38.02 -17.04
N ASN A 23 -3.77 -36.97 -17.81
CA ASN A 23 -3.55 -35.60 -17.37
C ASN A 23 -4.25 -35.51 -16.02
N LYS A 24 -3.47 -35.35 -14.94
CA LYS A 24 -3.97 -34.74 -13.72
C LYS A 24 -4.42 -33.35 -14.17
N GLY A 25 -5.70 -33.23 -14.52
CA GLY A 25 -6.35 -31.93 -14.47
C GLY A 25 -6.04 -31.37 -13.10
N GLU A 26 -5.52 -30.15 -13.08
CA GLU A 26 -5.62 -29.32 -11.90
C GLU A 26 -7.09 -29.35 -11.49
N ASP A 27 -7.37 -30.15 -10.48
CA ASP A 27 -8.58 -30.02 -9.71
C ASP A 27 -8.37 -28.71 -8.95
N THR A 28 -8.72 -27.58 -9.59
CA THR A 28 -9.01 -26.34 -8.86
C THR A 28 -10.23 -26.64 -8.01
N ALA A 29 -10.01 -27.38 -6.93
CA ALA A 29 -10.96 -27.54 -5.85
C ALA A 29 -11.33 -26.12 -5.43
N VAL A 30 -12.59 -25.76 -5.69
CA VAL A 30 -13.12 -24.45 -5.30
C VAL A 30 -12.96 -24.35 -3.79
N ARG A 31 -12.00 -23.54 -3.36
CA ARG A 31 -11.71 -23.34 -1.95
C ARG A 31 -12.95 -22.75 -1.28
N THR A 32 -13.57 -23.52 -0.40
CA THR A 32 -14.81 -23.13 0.27
C THR A 32 -14.49 -22.43 1.58
N GLU A 33 -15.09 -21.26 1.81
CA GLU A 33 -14.91 -20.47 3.03
C GLU A 33 -15.45 -21.23 4.26
N ASP A 34 -14.71 -21.18 5.36
CA ASP A 34 -15.15 -21.72 6.65
C ASP A 34 -16.05 -20.70 7.36
N LEU A 35 -17.35 -20.82 7.12
CA LEU A 35 -18.37 -19.95 7.72
C LEU A 35 -18.49 -20.11 9.24
N LYS A 36 -18.12 -21.28 9.79
CA LYS A 36 -18.16 -21.52 11.24
C LYS A 36 -17.01 -20.78 11.91
N ALA A 37 -15.81 -20.89 11.36
CA ALA A 37 -14.65 -20.11 11.78
C ALA A 37 -14.92 -18.60 11.67
N LYS A 38 -15.52 -18.16 10.57
CA LYS A 38 -15.94 -16.76 10.38
C LYS A 38 -16.92 -16.28 11.45
N GLN A 39 -17.86 -17.13 11.85
CA GLN A 39 -18.82 -16.81 12.90
C GLN A 39 -18.17 -16.70 14.28
N LEU A 40 -17.20 -17.57 14.61
CA LEU A 40 -16.42 -17.48 15.85
C LEU A 40 -15.57 -16.21 15.90
N PHE A 41 -15.05 -15.79 14.74
CA PHE A 41 -14.20 -14.62 14.59
C PHE A 41 -14.94 -13.28 14.76
N GLN A 42 -16.27 -13.25 14.72
CA GLN A 42 -17.06 -12.01 14.92
C GLN A 42 -16.84 -11.44 16.33
N GLY A 43 -16.75 -10.11 16.47
CA GLY A 43 -16.62 -9.43 17.76
C GLY A 43 -15.39 -8.51 17.83
N ILE A 44 -15.11 -8.01 19.03
CA ILE A 44 -13.93 -7.16 19.29
C ILE A 44 -12.83 -8.06 19.84
N TRP A 45 -11.62 -7.90 19.32
CA TRP A 45 -10.44 -8.66 19.72
C TRP A 45 -9.44 -7.73 20.39
N VAL A 46 -8.92 -8.20 21.52
CA VAL A 46 -8.00 -7.48 22.41
C VAL A 46 -6.73 -8.30 22.53
N ASP A 47 -5.58 -7.67 22.46
CA ASP A 47 -4.31 -8.37 22.69
C ASP A 47 -4.26 -8.89 24.13
N SER A 48 -3.81 -10.14 24.31
CA SER A 48 -3.83 -10.76 25.64
C SER A 48 -2.76 -10.24 26.59
N ASP A 49 -1.71 -9.62 26.06
CA ASP A 49 -0.53 -9.20 26.81
C ASP A 49 -0.55 -7.68 27.05
N GLU A 50 -0.96 -6.89 26.05
CA GLU A 50 -1.03 -5.43 26.13
C GLU A 50 -2.41 -4.88 26.54
N GLU A 51 -3.45 -5.72 26.53
CA GLU A 51 -4.84 -5.36 26.84
C GLU A 51 -5.43 -4.22 25.98
N ASN A 52 -4.81 -3.93 24.83
CA ASN A 52 -5.30 -2.96 23.85
C ASN A 52 -6.25 -3.61 22.84
N VAL A 53 -7.25 -2.84 22.38
CA VAL A 53 -8.15 -3.29 21.32
C VAL A 53 -7.39 -3.31 20.00
N VAL A 54 -7.38 -4.47 19.34
CA VAL A 54 -6.67 -4.67 18.07
C VAL A 54 -7.58 -4.37 16.89
N PHE A 55 -8.74 -5.03 16.83
CA PHE A 55 -9.75 -4.77 15.81
C PHE A 55 -11.14 -5.26 16.21
N LYS A 56 -12.13 -4.84 15.43
CA LYS A 56 -13.50 -5.33 15.46
C LYS A 56 -13.84 -6.06 14.17
N VAL A 57 -14.43 -7.23 14.27
CA VAL A 57 -14.94 -8.02 13.15
C VAL A 57 -16.46 -7.92 13.11
N LYS A 58 -16.99 -7.48 11.96
CA LYS A 58 -18.43 -7.45 11.69
C LYS A 58 -18.71 -7.89 10.26
N GLY A 59 -19.40 -9.02 10.10
CA GLY A 59 -19.69 -9.63 8.81
C GLY A 59 -18.41 -10.20 8.17
N ASP A 60 -18.08 -9.71 6.98
CA ASP A 60 -16.88 -10.07 6.22
C ASP A 60 -15.74 -9.04 6.35
N THR A 61 -15.86 -8.11 7.28
CA THR A 61 -14.96 -6.94 7.37
C THR A 61 -14.36 -6.79 8.77
N ILE A 62 -13.06 -6.51 8.80
CA ILE A 62 -12.29 -6.10 9.98
C ILE A 62 -12.23 -4.57 9.99
N TYR A 63 -12.50 -3.97 11.15
CA TYR A 63 -12.46 -2.54 11.43
C TYR A 63 -11.37 -2.28 12.47
N TYR A 64 -10.54 -1.28 12.22
CA TYR A 64 -9.45 -0.91 13.12
C TYR A 64 -9.86 0.26 14.03
N PRO A 65 -9.29 0.36 15.24
CA PRO A 65 -9.62 1.42 16.20
C PRO A 65 -9.04 2.79 15.81
N ASP A 66 -8.04 2.86 14.93
CA ASP A 66 -7.47 4.13 14.47
C ASP A 66 -8.29 4.76 13.32
N SER A 67 -8.08 6.05 13.06
CA SER A 67 -8.85 6.82 12.06
C SER A 67 -8.22 6.85 10.67
N LEU A 68 -7.10 6.18 10.42
CA LEU A 68 -6.40 6.19 9.14
C LEU A 68 -6.60 4.87 8.39
N SER A 69 -6.64 3.76 9.13
CA SER A 69 -6.85 2.42 8.62
C SER A 69 -8.22 2.25 8.00
N GLN A 70 -8.25 1.69 6.80
CA GLN A 70 -9.47 1.29 6.12
C GLN A 70 -10.00 -0.03 6.69
N PRO A 71 -11.33 -0.19 6.75
CA PRO A 71 -11.92 -1.50 6.95
C PRO A 71 -11.48 -2.45 5.84
N ILE A 72 -11.04 -3.65 6.22
CA ILE A 72 -10.52 -4.64 5.29
C ILE A 72 -11.41 -5.88 5.25
N LYS A 73 -11.71 -6.37 4.04
CA LYS A 73 -12.44 -7.61 3.88
C LYS A 73 -11.55 -8.80 4.21
N PHE A 74 -12.14 -9.85 4.76
CA PHE A 74 -11.43 -11.09 5.06
C PHE A 74 -12.26 -12.32 4.68
N ALA A 75 -11.55 -13.43 4.56
CA ALA A 75 -12.13 -14.77 4.50
C ALA A 75 -11.27 -15.74 5.32
N ILE A 76 -11.90 -16.78 5.88
CA ILE A 76 -11.18 -17.87 6.57
C ILE A 76 -11.35 -19.14 5.77
N TYR A 77 -10.25 -19.85 5.56
CA TYR A 77 -10.24 -21.12 4.86
C TYR A 77 -9.38 -22.11 5.61
N GLY A 78 -10.01 -23.07 6.30
CA GLY A 78 -9.29 -24.00 7.17
C GLY A 78 -8.52 -23.24 8.27
N ASP A 79 -7.21 -23.39 8.26
CA ASP A 79 -6.28 -22.79 9.22
C ASP A 79 -5.70 -21.45 8.74
N THR A 80 -6.31 -20.78 7.76
CA THR A 80 -5.77 -19.55 7.18
C THR A 80 -6.78 -18.41 7.23
N LEU A 81 -6.39 -17.29 7.85
CA LEU A 81 -7.05 -15.99 7.70
C LEU A 81 -6.45 -15.27 6.49
N GLU A 82 -7.27 -14.90 5.53
CA GLU A 82 -6.87 -14.09 4.37
C GLU A 82 -7.50 -12.71 4.42
N LEU A 83 -6.67 -11.68 4.32
CA LEU A 83 -7.09 -10.30 4.18
C LEU A 83 -7.08 -9.92 2.70
N LYS A 84 -8.15 -9.27 2.23
CA LYS A 84 -8.25 -8.72 0.86
C LYS A 84 -7.66 -7.32 0.82
N SER A 85 -6.35 -7.26 1.04
CA SER A 85 -5.53 -6.05 0.93
C SER A 85 -4.85 -5.96 -0.44
N ALA A 86 -4.10 -4.88 -0.67
CA ALA A 86 -3.23 -4.74 -1.83
C ALA A 86 -2.20 -5.89 -1.99
N ASN A 87 -1.83 -6.57 -0.90
CA ASN A 87 -0.84 -7.66 -0.90
C ASN A 87 -1.47 -9.05 -0.71
N ASP A 88 -2.81 -9.17 -0.62
CA ASP A 88 -3.51 -10.42 -0.32
C ASP A 88 -2.92 -11.18 0.89
N SER A 89 -2.69 -10.45 2.00
CA SER A 89 -2.00 -10.97 3.19
C SER A 89 -2.68 -12.20 3.80
N LYS A 90 -1.87 -13.15 4.28
CA LYS A 90 -2.33 -14.42 4.85
C LYS A 90 -1.68 -14.71 6.20
N TYR A 91 -2.46 -15.22 7.12
CA TYR A 91 -2.05 -15.53 8.48
C TYR A 91 -2.45 -16.95 8.85
N ALA A 92 -1.50 -17.72 9.38
CA ALA A 92 -1.76 -19.08 9.83
C ALA A 92 -2.42 -19.05 11.20
N ILE A 93 -3.65 -19.56 11.28
CA ILE A 93 -4.43 -19.72 12.51
C ILE A 93 -3.89 -20.93 13.26
N LEU A 94 -3.39 -20.71 14.47
CA LEU A 94 -2.90 -21.77 15.35
C LEU A 94 -4.00 -22.28 16.26
N LYS A 95 -4.91 -21.39 16.68
CA LYS A 95 -6.03 -21.73 17.56
C LYS A 95 -7.19 -20.78 17.35
N GLN A 96 -8.41 -21.33 17.33
CA GLN A 96 -9.62 -20.55 17.29
C GLN A 96 -10.72 -21.19 18.13
N SER A 97 -11.34 -20.38 18.99
CA SER A 97 -12.48 -20.76 19.82
C SER A 97 -13.41 -19.56 19.99
N ALA A 98 -14.43 -19.69 20.84
CA ALA A 98 -15.35 -18.58 21.10
C ALA A 98 -14.69 -17.35 21.75
N HIS A 99 -13.61 -17.52 22.52
CA HIS A 99 -12.98 -16.44 23.31
C HIS A 99 -11.48 -16.23 23.00
N ILE A 100 -10.87 -17.08 22.18
CA ILE A 100 -9.43 -17.05 21.88
C ILE A 100 -9.23 -17.17 20.37
N PHE A 101 -8.34 -16.34 19.84
CA PHE A 101 -7.81 -16.41 18.48
C PHE A 101 -6.29 -16.25 18.50
N GLU A 102 -5.57 -17.28 18.06
CA GLU A 102 -4.11 -17.26 17.97
C GLU A 102 -3.69 -17.46 16.52
N PHE A 103 -2.78 -16.62 16.03
CA PHE A 103 -2.27 -16.70 14.67
C PHE A 103 -0.78 -16.32 14.62
N LYS A 104 -0.13 -16.72 13.53
CA LYS A 104 1.25 -16.32 13.24
C LYS A 104 1.26 -15.06 12.36
N ASN A 105 1.89 -13.98 12.83
CA ASN A 105 2.01 -12.73 12.07
C ASN A 105 3.11 -12.79 10.99
N SER A 106 3.31 -11.68 10.26
CA SER A 106 4.30 -11.58 9.17
C SER A 106 5.75 -11.72 9.64
N ASN A 107 6.05 -11.36 10.89
CA ASN A 107 7.37 -11.51 11.50
C ASN A 107 7.62 -12.94 12.01
N GLY A 108 6.56 -13.74 12.12
CA GLY A 108 6.59 -15.10 12.60
C GLY A 108 6.30 -15.25 14.10
N ASP A 109 5.90 -14.18 14.77
CA ASP A 109 5.47 -14.19 16.16
C ASP A 109 4.05 -14.76 16.28
N ILE A 110 3.76 -15.32 17.45
CA ILE A 110 2.42 -15.80 17.78
C ILE A 110 1.66 -14.67 18.46
N VAL A 111 0.64 -14.16 17.79
CA VAL A 111 -0.28 -13.17 18.34
C VAL A 111 -1.43 -13.92 18.99
N LYS A 112 -1.79 -13.53 20.21
CA LYS A 112 -2.88 -14.13 20.97
C LYS A 112 -3.90 -13.08 21.34
N LEU A 113 -5.09 -13.20 20.76
CA LEU A 113 -6.19 -12.30 21.01
C LEU A 113 -7.26 -12.97 21.87
N ILE A 114 -7.80 -12.20 22.81
CA ILE A 114 -8.97 -12.55 23.59
C ILE A 114 -10.18 -11.75 23.12
N LYS A 115 -11.36 -12.34 23.24
CA LYS A 115 -12.60 -11.64 22.87
C LYS A 115 -12.96 -10.60 23.92
N GLY A 116 -13.08 -9.36 23.49
CA GLY A 116 -13.49 -8.24 24.34
C GLY A 116 -14.97 -8.33 24.69
N GLU A 117 -15.28 -8.25 25.98
CA GLU A 117 -16.66 -8.29 26.50
C GLU A 117 -17.13 -6.92 27.02
N ASP A 118 -16.22 -5.96 27.21
CA ASP A 118 -16.56 -4.61 27.66
C ASP A 118 -17.27 -3.82 26.54
N PRO A 119 -18.52 -3.37 26.74
CA PRO A 119 -19.23 -2.53 25.78
C PRO A 119 -18.52 -1.21 25.47
N SER A 120 -17.64 -0.72 26.36
CA SER A 120 -16.87 0.51 26.16
C SER A 120 -15.93 0.43 24.94
N PHE A 121 -15.49 -0.78 24.55
CA PHE A 121 -14.64 -0.98 23.38
C PHE A 121 -15.32 -0.56 22.07
N GLU A 122 -16.65 -0.60 22.01
CA GLU A 122 -17.40 -0.11 20.85
C GLU A 122 -17.19 1.39 20.59
N LEU A 123 -16.88 2.17 21.63
CA LEU A 123 -16.61 3.60 21.51
C LEU A 123 -15.35 3.88 20.68
N GLN A 124 -14.40 2.95 20.62
CA GLN A 124 -13.17 3.12 19.83
C GLN A 124 -13.45 3.16 18.32
N PHE A 125 -14.57 2.55 17.90
CA PHE A 125 -15.02 2.45 16.51
C PHE A 125 -16.15 3.45 16.18
N ALA A 126 -16.68 4.15 17.18
CA ALA A 126 -17.76 5.12 16.99
C ALA A 126 -17.23 6.37 16.25
N ASN A 127 -17.93 6.76 15.18
CA ASN A 127 -17.76 8.05 14.49
C ASN A 127 -16.42 8.32 13.79
N LYS A 128 -15.59 7.31 13.54
CA LYS A 128 -14.36 7.48 12.75
C LYS A 128 -14.64 7.25 11.27
N LYS A 129 -14.94 8.33 10.54
CA LYS A 129 -14.65 8.33 9.09
C LYS A 129 -13.14 8.42 8.94
N PRO A 130 -12.52 7.65 8.04
CA PRO A 130 -11.11 7.79 7.76
C PRO A 130 -10.79 9.26 7.49
N THR A 131 -10.07 9.89 8.41
CA THR A 131 -9.79 11.33 8.34
C THR A 131 -8.48 11.46 7.63
N SER A 132 -8.52 12.01 6.43
CA SER A 132 -7.31 12.17 5.65
C SER A 132 -6.34 13.14 6.32
N VAL A 133 -5.07 12.75 6.35
CA VAL A 133 -3.96 13.56 6.87
C VAL A 133 -3.69 14.81 6.03
N ASN A 134 -4.29 14.93 4.84
CA ASN A 134 -4.16 16.13 4.05
C ASN A 134 -4.89 17.29 4.77
N GLN A 135 -4.15 18.34 5.10
CA GLN A 135 -4.60 19.45 5.96
C GLN A 135 -5.75 20.27 5.33
N ASN A 136 -6.22 19.90 4.13
CA ASN A 136 -7.25 20.57 3.33
C ASN A 136 -7.00 22.08 3.19
N LYS A 137 -5.74 22.49 3.29
CA LYS A 137 -5.30 23.88 3.22
C LYS A 137 -4.33 24.03 2.07
N THR A 138 -4.64 24.98 1.21
CA THR A 138 -3.72 25.42 0.17
C THR A 138 -2.54 26.14 0.82
N ILE A 139 -1.33 25.69 0.50
CA ILE A 139 -0.08 26.36 0.90
C ILE A 139 0.38 27.21 -0.28
N LYS A 140 0.79 28.45 -0.02
CA LYS A 140 1.29 29.38 -1.04
C LYS A 140 2.66 29.92 -0.63
N SER A 141 3.58 29.96 -1.57
CA SER A 141 4.90 30.58 -1.40
C SER A 141 5.16 31.53 -2.57
N ASP A 142 5.65 32.73 -2.25
CA ASP A 142 6.14 33.72 -3.22
C ASP A 142 7.61 33.97 -2.91
N THR A 143 8.48 33.75 -3.89
CA THR A 143 9.93 33.89 -3.77
C THR A 143 10.48 34.71 -4.93
N ILE A 144 11.37 35.65 -4.61
CA ILE A 144 12.13 36.39 -5.61
C ILE A 144 13.39 35.59 -5.98
N LEU A 145 13.58 35.36 -7.28
CA LEU A 145 14.76 34.66 -7.80
C LEU A 145 15.61 35.61 -8.63
N PHE A 146 16.93 35.38 -8.63
CA PHE A 146 17.88 36.15 -9.42
C PHE A 146 18.65 35.22 -10.37
N CYS A 147 18.52 35.43 -11.68
CA CYS A 147 19.24 34.66 -12.69
C CYS A 147 19.84 35.67 -13.67
N ASN A 148 21.15 35.56 -13.94
CA ASN A 148 21.88 36.48 -14.83
C ASN A 148 21.66 37.98 -14.52
N ASN A 149 21.70 38.35 -13.23
CA ASN A 149 21.43 39.71 -12.73
C ASN A 149 20.02 40.24 -13.01
N GLU A 150 19.10 39.40 -13.48
CA GLU A 150 17.69 39.75 -13.67
C GLU A 150 16.82 39.17 -12.56
N ARG A 151 15.77 39.91 -12.21
CA ARG A 151 14.84 39.57 -11.13
C ARG A 151 13.60 38.87 -11.68
N TYR A 152 13.20 37.79 -11.00
CA TYR A 152 12.03 36.99 -11.32
C TYR A 152 11.17 36.77 -10.08
N HIS A 153 9.88 36.53 -10.29
CA HIS A 153 8.93 36.13 -9.26
C HIS A 153 8.54 34.66 -9.47
N SER A 154 8.61 33.88 -8.40
CA SER A 154 8.26 32.46 -8.38
C SER A 154 7.10 32.26 -7.41
N TYR A 155 5.98 31.77 -7.93
CA TYR A 155 4.78 31.45 -7.17
C TYR A 155 4.59 29.94 -7.13
N ILE A 156 4.53 29.39 -5.93
CA ILE A 156 4.25 27.97 -5.70
C ILE A 156 2.94 27.86 -4.91
N GLN A 157 2.05 26.98 -5.36
CA GLN A 157 0.79 26.70 -4.68
C GLN A 157 0.53 25.20 -4.58
N VAL A 158 0.60 24.65 -3.37
CA VAL A 158 0.24 23.25 -3.08
C VAL A 158 -1.27 23.16 -2.87
N ASN A 159 -1.95 22.43 -3.73
CA ASN A 159 -3.40 22.23 -3.65
C ASN A 159 -3.72 20.79 -3.24
N PRO A 160 -4.38 20.59 -2.09
CA PRO A 160 -4.98 19.31 -1.73
C PRO A 160 -5.95 18.82 -2.80
N THR A 161 -5.93 17.51 -3.07
CA THR A 161 -6.89 16.88 -3.98
C THR A 161 -7.70 15.81 -3.24
N THR A 162 -8.62 15.16 -3.95
CA THR A 162 -9.33 13.97 -3.46
C THR A 162 -8.76 12.67 -4.01
N TYR A 163 -7.59 12.72 -4.67
CA TYR A 163 -6.94 11.54 -5.25
C TYR A 163 -6.32 10.68 -4.16
N LYS A 164 -6.89 9.49 -3.95
CA LYS A 164 -6.48 8.58 -2.89
C LYS A 164 -5.10 7.98 -3.15
N VAL A 165 -4.29 7.95 -2.11
CA VAL A 165 -3.04 7.20 -2.02
C VAL A 165 -3.21 6.19 -0.90
N PHE A 166 -3.10 4.92 -1.24
CA PHE A 166 -3.16 3.82 -0.29
C PHE A 166 -1.73 3.47 0.13
N LYS A 167 -1.51 3.39 1.43
CA LYS A 167 -0.24 2.95 2.02
C LYS A 167 -0.51 1.68 2.81
N THR A 168 0.29 0.66 2.57
CA THR A 168 0.23 -0.58 3.34
C THR A 168 1.27 -0.55 4.45
N SER A 169 0.87 -0.88 5.66
CA SER A 169 1.75 -1.01 6.83
C SER A 169 1.26 -2.15 7.72
N TYR A 170 1.99 -2.42 8.80
CA TYR A 170 1.59 -3.39 9.81
C TYR A 170 1.32 -2.66 11.13
N ASN A 171 0.29 -3.06 11.86
CA ASN A 171 0.05 -2.60 13.23
C ASN A 171 1.02 -3.28 14.21
N ASP A 172 0.92 -2.95 15.50
CA ASP A 172 1.81 -3.48 16.54
C ASP A 172 1.75 -5.02 16.65
N ASP A 173 0.60 -5.63 16.33
CA ASP A 173 0.42 -7.09 16.28
C ASP A 173 0.95 -7.74 14.98
N GLY A 174 1.47 -6.96 14.04
CA GLY A 174 1.94 -7.47 12.74
C GLY A 174 0.82 -7.83 11.77
N LEU A 175 -0.39 -7.29 11.96
CA LEU A 175 -1.48 -7.36 11.00
C LEU A 175 -1.40 -6.22 9.99
N GLU A 176 -1.63 -6.56 8.74
CA GLU A 176 -1.61 -5.61 7.65
C GLU A 176 -2.80 -4.65 7.73
N ILE A 177 -2.47 -3.37 7.73
CA ILE A 177 -3.40 -2.26 7.67
C ILE A 177 -3.18 -1.48 6.38
N GLU A 178 -4.25 -0.91 5.84
CA GLU A 178 -4.20 -0.03 4.67
C GLU A 178 -4.71 1.35 5.07
N SER A 179 -3.84 2.35 4.99
CA SER A 179 -4.15 3.74 5.31
C SER A 179 -4.44 4.55 4.05
N VAL A 180 -5.39 5.49 4.14
CA VAL A 180 -5.75 6.38 3.02
C VAL A 180 -5.27 7.81 3.25
N TYR A 181 -4.49 8.29 2.29
CA TYR A 181 -4.05 9.67 2.17
C TYR A 181 -4.59 10.28 0.89
N PHE A 182 -4.42 11.59 0.75
CA PHE A 182 -4.75 12.29 -0.49
C PHE A 182 -3.54 12.98 -1.06
N ASP A 183 -3.34 12.81 -2.36
CA ASP A 183 -2.25 13.44 -3.10
C ASP A 183 -2.51 14.95 -3.31
N ASN A 184 -1.47 15.68 -3.74
CA ASN A 184 -1.58 17.09 -4.08
C ASN A 184 -1.35 17.32 -5.57
N THR A 185 -1.82 18.47 -6.04
CA THR A 185 -1.36 19.09 -7.29
C THR A 185 -0.66 20.39 -6.94
N ILE A 186 0.57 20.58 -7.41
CA ILE A 186 1.37 21.75 -7.07
C ILE A 186 1.53 22.64 -8.29
N HIS A 187 0.99 23.86 -8.22
CA HIS A 187 1.22 24.87 -9.24
C HIS A 187 2.58 25.53 -9.04
N LEU A 188 3.35 25.69 -10.12
CA LEU A 188 4.52 26.55 -10.18
C LEU A 188 4.35 27.55 -11.31
N GLY A 189 4.47 28.84 -10.99
CA GLY A 189 4.53 29.94 -11.95
C GLY A 189 5.79 30.77 -11.79
N ILE A 190 6.47 31.09 -12.89
CA ILE A 190 7.66 31.94 -12.91
C ILE A 190 7.40 33.11 -13.86
N PHE A 191 7.62 34.33 -13.38
CA PHE A 191 7.34 35.56 -14.10
C PHE A 191 8.51 36.52 -14.05
N LYS A 192 8.73 37.23 -15.15
CA LYS A 192 9.61 38.38 -15.25
C LYS A 192 8.74 39.61 -15.49
N GLN A 193 8.53 40.40 -14.44
CA GLN A 193 7.53 41.49 -14.45
C GLN A 193 6.16 40.92 -14.89
N GLU A 194 5.56 41.44 -15.96
CA GLU A 194 4.28 40.96 -16.49
C GLU A 194 4.41 39.75 -17.45
N THR A 195 5.65 39.36 -17.80
CA THR A 195 5.89 38.26 -18.74
C THR A 195 5.95 36.92 -18.01
N LYS A 196 5.07 35.98 -18.40
CA LYS A 196 5.13 34.59 -17.94
C LYS A 196 6.28 33.84 -18.61
N ILE A 197 7.22 33.35 -17.80
CA ILE A 197 8.33 32.51 -18.25
C ILE A 197 7.92 31.03 -18.23
N PHE A 198 7.31 30.59 -17.14
CA PHE A 198 6.89 29.21 -16.94
C PHE A 198 5.60 29.16 -16.12
N SER A 199 4.73 28.19 -16.42
CA SER A 199 3.58 27.90 -15.56
C SER A 199 3.12 26.47 -15.81
N LYS A 200 3.07 25.65 -14.75
CA LYS A 200 2.64 24.26 -14.81
C LYS A 200 2.08 23.79 -13.48
N ASP A 201 1.04 22.97 -13.55
CA ASP A 201 0.59 22.12 -12.43
C ASP A 201 1.35 20.79 -12.47
N PHE A 202 2.13 20.52 -11.42
CA PHE A 202 2.79 19.24 -11.21
C PHE A 202 1.86 18.27 -10.50
N LYS A 203 1.86 17.04 -11.02
CA LYS A 203 1.20 15.88 -10.44
C LYS A 203 2.22 14.77 -10.25
N LYS A 204 1.92 13.82 -9.37
CA LYS A 204 2.78 12.64 -9.15
C LYS A 204 3.14 11.89 -10.44
N SER A 205 2.25 11.88 -11.45
CA SER A 205 2.49 11.26 -12.75
C SER A 205 3.65 11.86 -13.54
N ASP A 206 3.98 13.14 -13.31
CA ASP A 206 5.11 13.82 -13.96
C ASP A 206 6.48 13.22 -13.55
N PHE A 207 6.52 12.48 -12.43
CA PHE A 207 7.75 11.94 -11.85
C PHE A 207 7.96 10.44 -12.13
N THR A 208 7.11 9.83 -12.94
CA THR A 208 7.12 8.37 -13.22
C THR A 208 8.39 7.85 -13.89
N GLN A 209 9.13 8.70 -14.59
CA GLN A 209 10.42 8.33 -15.20
C GLN A 209 11.59 8.40 -14.21
N TYR A 210 11.40 9.07 -13.07
CA TYR A 210 12.47 9.39 -12.13
C TYR A 210 12.33 8.61 -10.83
N VAL A 211 11.11 8.30 -10.40
CA VAL A 211 10.84 7.63 -9.13
C VAL A 211 10.27 6.23 -9.38
N PRO A 212 10.74 5.19 -8.66
CA PRO A 212 10.22 3.84 -8.81
C PRO A 212 8.70 3.75 -8.66
N LYS A 213 8.06 2.97 -9.53
CA LYS A 213 6.59 2.85 -9.58
C LYS A 213 5.98 2.44 -8.24
N ASP A 214 6.60 1.49 -7.54
CA ASP A 214 6.07 0.99 -6.27
C ASP A 214 6.17 2.02 -5.14
N PHE A 215 7.20 2.87 -5.18
CA PHE A 215 7.29 4.02 -4.29
C PHE A 215 6.18 5.04 -4.59
N LEU A 216 6.02 5.41 -5.88
CA LEU A 216 4.99 6.36 -6.31
C LEU A 216 3.57 5.92 -5.95
N LYS A 217 3.27 4.62 -5.94
CA LYS A 217 1.94 4.12 -5.55
C LYS A 217 1.57 4.53 -4.13
N GLN A 218 2.54 4.57 -3.21
CA GLN A 218 2.34 4.81 -1.78
C GLN A 218 2.76 6.21 -1.33
N SER A 219 3.33 7.02 -2.22
CA SER A 219 3.78 8.39 -1.92
C SER A 219 2.74 9.45 -2.26
N VAL A 220 2.88 10.61 -1.63
CA VAL A 220 2.19 11.87 -1.98
C VAL A 220 3.20 12.86 -2.53
N LEU A 221 2.81 13.69 -3.50
CA LEU A 221 3.55 14.88 -3.88
C LEU A 221 3.38 15.90 -2.74
N SER A 222 4.35 15.94 -1.84
CA SER A 222 4.25 16.65 -0.57
C SER A 222 4.44 18.15 -0.76
N ASP A 223 5.54 18.52 -1.42
CA ASP A 223 5.94 19.91 -1.55
C ASP A 223 6.77 20.17 -2.83
N LEU A 224 6.93 21.44 -3.16
CA LEU A 224 7.84 21.96 -4.16
C LEU A 224 8.50 23.21 -3.58
N THR A 225 9.82 23.20 -3.45
CA THR A 225 10.56 24.32 -2.86
C THR A 225 11.54 24.90 -3.87
N ALA A 226 11.65 26.23 -3.87
CA ALA A 226 12.74 26.90 -4.58
C ALA A 226 14.04 26.67 -3.81
N SER A 227 15.09 26.20 -4.50
CA SER A 227 16.39 25.91 -3.90
C SER A 227 17.38 27.04 -4.17
N THR A 228 17.81 27.20 -5.42
CA THR A 228 18.77 28.21 -5.86
C THR A 228 18.43 28.69 -7.27
N SER A 229 19.13 29.71 -7.74
CA SER A 229 19.14 30.09 -9.15
C SER A 229 20.58 30.34 -9.59
N ASP A 230 20.92 29.87 -10.79
CA ASP A 230 22.24 30.02 -11.38
C ASP A 230 22.13 30.27 -12.90
N ASN A 231 23.26 30.20 -13.62
CA ASN A 231 23.30 30.40 -15.06
C ASN A 231 22.56 29.31 -15.87
N LYS A 232 22.20 28.17 -15.27
CA LYS A 232 21.41 27.11 -15.90
C LYS A 232 19.90 27.32 -15.71
N GLY A 233 19.50 28.15 -14.74
CA GLY A 233 18.10 28.52 -14.53
C GLY A 233 17.69 28.57 -13.07
N PHE A 234 16.39 28.36 -12.85
CA PHE A 234 15.74 28.31 -11.55
C PHE A 234 15.66 26.85 -11.09
N HIS A 235 16.18 26.57 -9.89
CA HIS A 235 16.26 25.22 -9.34
C HIS A 235 15.20 25.04 -8.27
N TYR A 236 14.46 23.94 -8.38
CA TYR A 236 13.45 23.54 -7.43
C TYR A 236 13.65 22.10 -7.01
N ILE A 237 13.13 21.75 -5.85
CA ILE A 237 13.09 20.39 -5.35
C ILE A 237 11.63 20.01 -5.15
N ALA A 238 11.17 19.02 -5.91
CA ALA A 238 9.90 18.37 -5.67
C ALA A 238 10.10 17.21 -4.69
N GLU A 239 9.31 17.19 -3.62
CA GLU A 239 9.35 16.13 -2.62
C GLU A 239 8.17 15.17 -2.80
N LEU A 240 8.49 13.90 -3.00
CA LEU A 240 7.52 12.81 -2.98
C LEU A 240 7.74 11.98 -1.72
N ALA A 241 6.88 12.15 -0.72
CA ALA A 241 7.04 11.54 0.60
C ALA A 241 6.10 10.34 0.78
N ILE A 242 6.57 9.31 1.47
CA ILE A 242 5.69 8.28 2.03
C ILE A 242 5.09 8.84 3.32
N PRO A 243 3.76 9.01 3.40
CA PRO A 243 3.10 9.54 4.59
C PRO A 243 3.47 8.75 5.86
N ASP A 244 3.53 9.44 7.00
CA ASP A 244 3.89 8.86 8.30
C ASP A 244 5.22 8.08 8.26
N SER A 245 6.18 8.57 7.49
CA SER A 245 7.56 8.09 7.47
C SER A 245 8.52 9.23 7.15
N TYR A 246 9.81 9.00 7.38
CA TYR A 246 10.88 9.92 6.98
C TYR A 246 11.41 9.66 5.56
N VAL A 247 10.74 8.80 4.78
CA VAL A 247 11.21 8.38 3.46
C VAL A 247 10.60 9.27 2.38
N SER A 248 11.44 9.98 1.63
CA SER A 248 11.04 10.76 0.47
C SER A 248 12.01 10.61 -0.70
N TYR A 249 11.49 10.76 -1.92
CA TYR A 249 12.28 11.01 -3.11
C TYR A 249 12.31 12.51 -3.39
N MET A 250 13.51 13.05 -3.61
CA MET A 250 13.71 14.42 -4.02
C MET A 250 14.07 14.47 -5.51
N VAL A 251 13.22 15.13 -6.28
CA VAL A 251 13.45 15.35 -7.71
C VAL A 251 13.85 16.80 -7.93
N ASN A 252 15.06 17.02 -8.43
CA ASN A 252 15.49 18.33 -8.88
C ASN A 252 14.78 18.69 -10.16
N ILE A 253 14.29 19.93 -10.22
CA ILE A 253 13.67 20.52 -11.39
C ILE A 253 14.46 21.78 -11.72
N VAL A 254 14.96 21.87 -12.95
CA VAL A 254 15.61 23.08 -13.45
C VAL A 254 14.75 23.66 -14.57
N ILE A 255 14.38 24.93 -14.42
CA ILE A 255 13.63 25.68 -15.42
C ILE A 255 14.51 26.82 -15.92
N THR A 256 14.78 26.85 -17.21
CA THR A 256 15.58 27.89 -17.86
C THR A 256 14.80 29.19 -18.01
N THR A 257 15.48 30.30 -18.32
CA THR A 257 14.85 31.61 -18.53
C THR A 257 14.00 31.69 -19.80
N ASP A 258 14.12 30.72 -20.71
CA ASP A 258 13.21 30.51 -21.87
C ASP A 258 12.09 29.50 -21.58
N GLY A 259 11.93 29.06 -20.31
CA GLY A 259 10.81 28.23 -19.87
C GLY A 259 10.94 26.74 -20.15
N LYS A 260 12.12 26.25 -20.56
CA LYS A 260 12.36 24.81 -20.73
C LYS A 260 12.60 24.15 -19.38
N ILE A 261 12.04 22.95 -19.21
CA ILE A 261 12.12 22.16 -17.99
C ILE A 261 13.03 20.95 -18.18
N SER A 262 13.82 20.65 -17.16
CA SER A 262 14.56 19.39 -17.02
C SER A 262 14.46 18.87 -15.60
N MET A 263 14.51 17.55 -15.43
CA MET A 263 14.41 16.90 -14.13
C MET A 263 15.47 15.83 -13.95
N ASN A 264 15.89 15.61 -12.71
CA ASN A 264 16.73 14.49 -12.31
C ASN A 264 16.52 14.15 -10.83
N VAL A 265 16.91 12.95 -10.42
CA VAL A 265 16.84 12.54 -9.01
C VAL A 265 18.15 12.91 -8.33
N THR A 266 18.08 13.54 -7.15
CA THR A 266 19.24 13.65 -6.26
C THR A 266 19.49 12.26 -5.66
N LYS A 267 20.65 11.66 -5.94
CA LYS A 267 21.08 10.44 -5.24
C LYS A 267 21.46 10.74 -3.80
#